data_AF-A0A534WPQ2-F1
#
_entry.id   AF-A0A534WPQ2-F1
#
_cell.length_a   1.000
_cell.length_b   1.000
_cell.length_c   1.000
_cell.angle_alpha   90.00
_cell.angle_beta   90.00
_cell.angle_gamma   90.00
#
_symmetry.space_group_name_H-M   'P 1'
#
loop_
_entity.id
_entity.type
_entity.pdbx_description
1 polymer ?
#
loop_
_entity_poly.entity_id
_entity_poly.type
_entity_poly.pdbx_seq_one_letter_code
_entity_poly.pdbx_strand_id
1 'polypeptide(L)'
;MTRGARAGRIRLFEPQRRCVGCRKVRPRRELLRLVAENGETAPGLGRPGRGCWICRDEGCAREALRRREIPRALKGKAAAPTLDRLLGWMGLGSLDADGGSRLKS
;
A
#
# COMPACT_ATOMS: atom_id res chain seq x y z
N MET A 1 -37.71 0.19 3.94
CA MET A 1 -36.61 1.00 3.36
C MET A 1 -35.31 0.22 3.45
N THR A 2 -34.83 -0.16 2.27
CA THR A 2 -33.78 -1.11 1.88
C THR A 2 -32.41 -0.95 2.54
N ARG A 3 -31.74 -2.08 2.81
CA ARG A 3 -30.56 -2.50 2.02
C ARG A 3 -30.37 -4.01 2.10
N GLY A 4 -30.71 -4.66 0.99
CA GLY A 4 -30.65 -6.11 0.81
C GLY A 4 -29.23 -6.64 0.86
N ALA A 5 -29.09 -7.76 1.56
CA ALA A 5 -27.97 -8.67 1.42
C ALA A 5 -27.89 -9.15 -0.04
N ARG A 6 -26.80 -8.82 -0.73
CA ARG A 6 -26.49 -9.44 -2.03
C ARG A 6 -25.63 -10.67 -1.79
N ALA A 7 -26.26 -11.82 -1.97
CA ALA A 7 -25.64 -13.13 -2.05
C ALA A 7 -24.67 -13.25 -3.25
N GLY A 8 -23.79 -14.25 -3.16
CA GLY A 8 -23.56 -15.15 -4.30
C GLY A 8 -22.24 -15.01 -5.04
N ARG A 9 -21.45 -16.09 -4.93
CA ARG A 9 -20.19 -16.45 -5.64
C ARG A 9 -18.93 -15.86 -5.00
N ILE A 10 -18.28 -16.65 -4.13
CA ILE A 10 -16.90 -16.43 -3.72
C ILE A 10 -16.04 -16.62 -4.98
N ARG A 11 -15.84 -15.53 -5.74
CA ARG A 11 -14.77 -15.51 -6.72
C ARG A 11 -13.49 -15.59 -5.91
N LEU A 12 -12.69 -16.63 -6.13
CA LEU A 12 -11.26 -16.71 -5.78
C LEU A 12 -10.43 -15.61 -6.49
N PHE A 13 -11.08 -14.54 -6.98
CA PHE A 13 -10.47 -13.43 -7.66
C PHE A 13 -9.86 -12.52 -6.59
N GLU A 14 -8.56 -12.66 -6.43
CA GLU A 14 -7.79 -11.81 -5.57
C GLU A 14 -8.00 -10.33 -5.97
N PRO A 15 -8.40 -9.46 -5.02
CA PRO A 15 -8.62 -8.06 -5.33
C PRO A 15 -7.35 -7.42 -5.88
N GLN A 16 -7.40 -6.96 -7.12
CA GLN A 16 -6.30 -6.22 -7.74
C GLN A 16 -6.35 -4.74 -7.34
N ARG A 17 -5.19 -4.13 -7.13
CA ARG A 17 -5.04 -2.72 -6.78
C ARG A 17 -3.88 -2.12 -7.58
N ARG A 18 -3.91 -0.79 -7.76
CA ARG A 18 -2.87 -0.06 -8.48
C ARG A 18 -1.86 0.52 -7.50
N CYS A 19 -0.58 0.27 -7.71
CA CYS A 19 0.49 0.89 -6.95
C CYS A 19 0.62 2.38 -7.31
N VAL A 20 0.76 3.27 -6.34
CA VAL A 20 0.95 4.72 -6.58
C VAL A 20 2.36 5.08 -7.07
N GLY A 21 3.37 4.25 -6.77
CA GLY A 21 4.74 4.46 -7.25
C GLY A 21 4.91 4.07 -8.72
N CYS A 22 4.76 2.77 -9.02
CA CYS A 22 4.99 2.25 -10.38
C CYS A 22 3.75 2.27 -11.29
N ARG A 23 2.56 2.64 -10.78
CA ARG A 23 1.27 2.65 -11.51
C ARG A 23 0.81 1.31 -12.11
N LYS A 24 1.52 0.22 -11.84
CA LYS A 24 1.14 -1.15 -12.25
C LYS A 24 0.02 -1.68 -11.36
N VAL A 25 -0.84 -2.51 -11.95
CA VAL A 25 -1.86 -3.28 -11.22
C VAL A 25 -1.22 -4.53 -10.65
N ARG A 26 -1.42 -4.77 -9.36
CA ARG A 26 -0.86 -5.89 -8.61
C ARG A 26 -1.92 -6.46 -7.68
N PRO A 27 -1.79 -7.73 -7.28
CA PRO A 27 -2.68 -8.30 -6.29
C PRO A 27 -2.53 -7.62 -4.93
N ARG A 28 -3.64 -7.52 -4.18
CA ARG A 28 -3.68 -6.88 -2.85
C ARG A 28 -2.62 -7.40 -1.89
N ARG A 29 -2.30 -8.70 -1.92
CA ARG A 29 -1.29 -9.31 -1.01
C ARG A 29 0.13 -8.77 -1.20
N GLU A 30 0.46 -8.30 -2.40
CA GLU A 30 1.79 -7.77 -2.75
C GLU A 30 1.93 -6.26 -2.48
N LEU A 31 0.84 -5.63 -2.05
CA LEU A 31 0.77 -4.19 -1.86
C LEU A 31 0.57 -3.87 -0.38
N LEU A 32 1.29 -2.86 0.08
CA LEU A 32 1.05 -2.21 1.36
C LEU A 32 -0.04 -1.16 1.19
N ARG A 33 -1.05 -1.18 2.07
CA ARG A 33 -2.05 -0.11 2.14
C ARG A 33 -1.60 0.97 3.11
N LEU A 34 -1.54 2.19 2.62
CA LEU A 34 -1.32 3.39 3.42
C LEU A 34 -2.65 4.11 3.61
N VAL A 35 -2.91 4.63 4.80
CA VAL A 35 -4.10 5.41 5.15
C VAL A 35 -3.68 6.73 5.78
N ALA A 36 -4.54 7.74 5.65
CA ALA A 36 -4.41 8.98 6.42
C ALA A 36 -5.09 8.78 7.79
N GLU A 37 -4.32 8.89 8.86
CA GLU A 37 -4.76 8.76 10.24
C GLU A 37 -4.24 9.95 11.04
N ASN A 38 -5.15 10.74 11.64
CA ASN A 38 -4.79 11.92 12.44
C ASN A 38 -3.84 12.92 11.76
N GLY A 39 -3.89 13.05 10.42
CA GLY A 39 -2.98 13.92 9.67
C GLY A 39 -1.65 13.28 9.26
N GLU A 40 -1.40 12.03 9.69
CA GLU A 40 -0.21 11.27 9.35
C GLU A 40 -0.52 10.10 8.42
N THR A 41 0.48 9.65 7.66
CA THR A 41 0.37 8.42 6.89
C THR A 41 0.69 7.25 7.81
N ALA A 42 -0.16 6.22 7.80
CA ALA A 42 0.05 4.98 8.55
C ALA A 42 -0.25 3.74 7.70
N PRO A 43 0.42 2.59 7.95
CA PRO A 43 0.06 1.33 7.32
C PRO A 43 -1.23 0.78 7.95
N GLY A 44 -2.17 0.32 7.14
CA GLY A 44 -3.45 -0.14 7.67
C GLY A 44 -4.28 -0.95 6.69
N LEU A 45 -4.19 -2.29 6.77
CA LEU A 45 -5.18 -3.18 6.18
C LEU A 45 -6.44 -3.14 7.07
N GLY A 46 -7.58 -2.68 6.52
CA GLY A 46 -8.85 -2.67 7.26
C GLY A 46 -9.18 -1.39 8.03
N ARG A 47 -8.25 -0.44 8.17
CA ARG A 47 -8.55 0.87 8.78
C ARG A 47 -9.56 1.67 7.91
N PRO A 48 -10.60 2.26 8.50
CA PRO A 48 -11.54 3.11 7.76
C PRO A 48 -10.83 4.36 7.23
N GLY A 49 -11.35 4.94 6.14
CA GLY A 49 -10.80 6.17 5.56
C GLY A 49 -10.14 5.98 4.19
N ARG A 50 -9.71 7.12 3.62
CA ARG A 50 -9.04 7.15 2.31
C ARG A 50 -7.65 6.54 2.47
N GLY A 51 -7.33 5.61 1.58
CA GLY A 51 -6.01 5.00 1.54
C GLY A 51 -5.52 4.81 0.12
N CYS A 52 -4.22 4.62 -0.02
CA CYS A 52 -3.55 4.30 -1.26
C CYS A 52 -2.76 3.00 -1.12
N TRP A 53 -2.31 2.46 -2.25
CA TRP A 53 -1.60 1.19 -2.29
C TRP A 53 -0.22 1.39 -2.91
N ILE A 54 0.79 0.77 -2.33
CA ILE A 54 2.17 0.83 -2.80
C ILE A 54 2.80 -0.56 -2.79
N CYS A 55 3.67 -0.87 -3.74
CA CYS A 55 4.43 -2.12 -3.72
C CYS A 55 5.39 -2.14 -2.54
N ARG A 56 5.67 -3.32 -1.99
CA ARG A 56 6.76 -3.55 -1.04
C ARG A 56 8.09 -3.61 -1.77
N ASP A 57 8.48 -2.47 -2.32
CA ASP A 57 9.65 -2.32 -3.18
C ASP A 57 10.24 -0.93 -2.96
N GLU A 58 11.55 -0.87 -2.79
CA GLU A 58 12.25 0.39 -2.53
C GLU A 58 12.12 1.37 -3.70
N GLY A 59 12.17 0.87 -4.95
CA GLY A 59 11.98 1.71 -6.14
C GLY A 59 10.61 2.39 -6.13
N CYS A 60 9.55 1.65 -5.77
CA CYS A 60 8.22 2.19 -5.62
C CYS A 60 8.11 3.21 -4.48
N ALA A 61 8.78 2.98 -3.35
CA ALA A 61 8.85 3.92 -2.23
C ALA A 61 9.48 5.25 -2.63
N ARG A 62 10.69 5.19 -3.22
CA ARG A 62 11.43 6.36 -3.72
C ARG A 62 10.63 7.13 -4.76
N GLU A 63 10.03 6.44 -5.72
CA GLU A 63 9.23 7.07 -6.78
C GLU A 63 7.97 7.76 -6.22
N ALA A 64 7.26 7.09 -5.31
CA ALA A 64 6.05 7.63 -4.71
C ALA A 64 6.33 8.89 -3.86
N LEU A 65 7.47 8.93 -3.17
CA LEU A 65 7.92 10.11 -2.43
C LEU A 65 8.39 11.22 -3.37
N ARG A 66 9.23 10.90 -4.37
CA ARG A 66 9.74 11.87 -5.35
C ARG A 66 8.61 12.59 -6.09
N ARG A 67 7.59 11.86 -6.51
CA ARG A 67 6.42 12.40 -7.23
C ARG A 67 5.32 12.94 -6.31
N ARG A 68 5.48 12.86 -4.99
CA ARG A 68 4.44 13.24 -4.01
C ARG A 68 3.10 12.54 -4.26
N GLU A 69 3.15 11.30 -4.72
CA GLU A 69 1.95 10.52 -5.08
C GLU A 69 1.18 10.06 -3.83
N ILE A 70 1.86 9.82 -2.70
CA ILE A 70 1.22 9.45 -1.43
C ILE A 70 0.27 10.56 -0.94
N PRO A 71 0.72 11.81 -0.69
CA PRO A 71 -0.18 12.87 -0.23
C PRO A 71 -1.24 13.19 -1.28
N ARG A 72 -0.93 13.11 -2.58
CA ARG A 72 -1.91 13.29 -3.66
C ARG A 72 -3.02 12.23 -3.60
N ALA A 73 -2.66 10.96 -3.43
CA ALA A 73 -3.62 9.86 -3.33
C ALA A 73 -4.46 9.94 -2.04
N LEU A 74 -3.89 10.49 -0.96
CA LEU A 74 -4.60 10.79 0.29
C LEU A 74 -5.37 12.12 0.25
N LYS A 75 -5.39 12.83 -0.89
CA LYS A 75 -6.01 14.16 -1.07
C LYS A 75 -5.54 15.21 -0.04
N GLY A 76 -4.25 15.21 0.28
CA GLY A 76 -3.65 16.15 1.23
C GLY A 76 -4.04 15.92 2.69
N LYS A 77 -4.77 14.84 3.01
CA LYS A 77 -5.17 14.51 4.39
C LYS A 77 -4.02 14.04 5.28
N ALA A 78 -2.88 13.69 4.68
CA ALA A 78 -1.70 13.27 5.40
C ALA A 78 -0.43 13.62 4.63
N ALA A 79 0.62 13.94 5.38
CA ALA A 79 1.97 14.12 4.85
C ALA A 79 2.57 12.78 4.42
N ALA A 80 3.48 12.82 3.45
CA ALA A 80 4.24 11.63 3.07
C ALA A 80 5.15 11.21 4.24
N PRO A 81 5.26 9.91 4.54
CA PRO A 81 6.24 9.41 5.52
C PRO A 81 7.67 9.60 5.00
N THR A 82 8.67 9.52 5.88
CA THR A 82 10.07 9.42 5.46
C THR A 82 10.31 8.11 4.69
N LEU A 83 11.34 8.08 3.83
CA LEU A 83 11.70 6.88 3.07
C LEU A 83 11.99 5.71 4.02
N ASP A 84 12.78 5.96 5.06
CA ASP A 84 13.11 4.96 6.09
C ASP A 84 11.87 4.35 6.75
N ARG A 85 10.93 5.19 7.22
CA ARG A 85 9.68 4.74 7.84
C ARG A 85 8.83 3.92 6.86
N LEU A 86 8.82 4.30 5.58
CA LEU A 86 8.10 3.60 4.54
C LEU A 86 8.74 2.24 4.21
N LEU A 87 10.07 2.15 4.16
CA LEU A 87 10.81 0.90 3.98
C LEU A 87 10.65 -0.03 5.19
N GLY A 88 10.64 0.52 6.40
CA GLY A 88 10.35 -0.22 7.63
C GLY A 88 8.97 -0.90 7.56
N TRP A 89 7.93 -0.20 7.09
CA TRP A 89 6.61 -0.81 6.89
C TRP A 89 6.55 -1.85 5.76
N MET A 90 7.47 -1.77 4.80
CA MET A 90 7.61 -2.78 3.74
C MET A 90 8.37 -4.02 4.21
N GLY A 91 9.00 -3.98 5.38
CA GLY A 91 9.92 -5.02 5.84
C GLY A 91 11.26 -5.00 5.08
N LEU A 92 11.62 -3.85 4.51
CA LEU A 92 12.87 -3.62 3.77
C LEU A 92 13.89 -2.81 4.58
N GLY A 93 13.66 -2.64 5.89
CA GLY A 93 14.62 -2.03 6.81
C GLY A 93 15.80 -2.97 7.07
N SER A 94 17.00 -2.40 7.21
CA SER A 94 18.28 -3.10 7.36
C SER A 94 18.20 -4.34 8.26
N LEU A 95 18.34 -5.51 7.65
CA LEU A 95 18.89 -6.68 8.31
C LEU A 95 20.27 -6.86 7.67
N ASP A 96 21.28 -6.28 8.30
CA ASP A 96 22.59 -6.92 8.24
C ASP A 96 22.38 -8.38 8.68
N ALA A 97 22.71 -9.31 7.79
CA ALA A 97 22.58 -10.76 7.89
C ALA A 97 21.23 -11.41 7.49
N ASP A 98 21.39 -12.42 6.63
CA ASP A 98 20.52 -13.58 6.39
C ASP A 98 19.28 -13.46 5.48
N GLY A 99 19.45 -14.01 4.27
CA GLY A 99 18.49 -15.02 3.81
C GLY A 99 17.34 -14.55 2.89
N GLY A 100 17.66 -14.38 1.61
CA GLY A 100 17.01 -15.18 0.56
C GLY A 100 15.49 -15.11 0.36
N SER A 101 15.14 -14.48 -0.77
CA SER A 101 14.16 -14.96 -1.75
C SER A 101 12.66 -14.92 -1.42
N ARG A 102 11.93 -14.17 -2.26
CA ARG A 102 10.97 -14.87 -3.10
C ARG A 102 10.91 -14.28 -4.51
N LEU A 103 11.75 -14.87 -5.37
CA LEU A 103 11.51 -14.96 -6.81
C LEU A 103 10.06 -15.38 -7.05
N LYS A 104 9.37 -14.68 -7.95
CA LYS A 104 8.18 -15.21 -8.61
C LYS A 104 8.64 -15.93 -9.88
N SER A 105 8.60 -17.26 -9.85
CA SER A 105 8.47 -18.10 -11.05
C SER A 105 7.11 -17.90 -11.70
#